data_AF-A0A2S8AEE9-F1
#
_entry.id   AF-A0A2S8AEE9-F1
#
_cell.length_a   1.000
_cell.length_b   1.000
_cell.length_c   1.000
_cell.angle_alpha   90.00
_cell.angle_beta   90.00
_cell.angle_gamma   90.00
#
_symmetry.space_group_name_H-M   'P 1'
#
loop_
_entity.id
_entity.type
_entity.pdbx_description
1 polymer ?
#
loop_
_entity_poly.entity_id
_entity_poly.type
_entity_poly.pdbx_seq_one_letter_code
_entity_poly.pdbx_strand_id
1 'polypeptide(L)'
;MKNYILLLGILLFTSCKTKEDYSKYTYIDEGIESDKYEISTIFPKEVELFTIFGPPYASDPRTYRAEEINQMPLIAYDQSNFLYFRYKNNNKTNDFKYNMSKNMIDTLSTEDMNVIRNSYAHKENKFVNFKFPEAEEYYKVIKKEYYSEISEEEKKRVLEEYKDSKEEIKQAVIETRSLRYNITYAELQMPKEKIHFKFNCNLNKNIELFGNEELYKKGYMYIYIFYNLDMFPHSGGLYVIRPKAKK
;
A
#
# COMPACT_ATOMS: atom_id res chain seq x y z
N MET A 1 -3.80 50.70 -24.84
CA MET A 1 -4.94 49.85 -24.37
C MET A 1 -4.95 48.43 -24.96
N LYS A 2 -4.46 48.15 -26.18
CA LYS A 2 -4.48 46.78 -26.76
C LYS A 2 -3.58 45.74 -26.07
N ASN A 3 -2.48 46.14 -25.42
CA ASN A 3 -1.55 45.20 -24.79
C ASN A 3 -1.93 44.79 -23.35
N TYR A 4 -2.74 45.58 -22.65
CA TYR A 4 -3.17 45.27 -21.27
C TYR A 4 -4.27 44.21 -21.21
N ILE A 5 -5.14 44.14 -22.21
CA ILE A 5 -6.19 43.12 -22.30
C ILE A 5 -5.58 41.73 -22.57
N LEU A 6 -4.53 41.67 -23.39
CA LEU A 6 -3.80 40.44 -23.66
C LEU A 6 -3.07 39.94 -22.40
N LEU A 7 -2.47 40.86 -21.63
CA LEU A 7 -1.79 40.54 -20.38
C LEU A 7 -2.76 40.07 -19.29
N LEU A 8 -3.93 40.72 -19.16
CA LEU A 8 -5.00 40.28 -18.25
C LEU A 8 -5.56 38.92 -18.67
N GLY A 9 -5.70 38.68 -19.97
CA GLY A 9 -6.11 37.38 -20.51
C GLY A 9 -5.14 36.27 -20.11
N ILE A 10 -3.83 36.48 -20.27
CA ILE A 10 -2.81 35.50 -19.86
C ILE A 10 -2.82 35.29 -18.34
N LEU A 11 -3.00 36.35 -17.55
CA LEU A 11 -3.11 36.27 -16.08
C LEU A 11 -4.38 35.53 -15.61
N LEU A 12 -5.50 35.71 -16.29
CA LEU A 12 -6.76 35.01 -16.00
C LEU A 12 -6.73 33.54 -16.44
N PHE A 13 -6.07 33.22 -17.57
CA PHE A 13 -5.91 31.84 -18.04
C PHE A 13 -4.86 31.06 -17.25
N THR A 14 -3.84 31.72 -16.69
CA THR A 14 -2.84 31.05 -15.83
C THR A 14 -3.33 30.87 -14.38
N SER A 15 -4.29 31.68 -13.91
CA SER A 15 -4.84 31.57 -12.55
C SER A 15 -5.98 30.55 -12.42
N CYS A 16 -6.60 30.12 -13.52
CA CYS A 16 -7.58 29.03 -13.54
C CYS A 16 -6.94 27.65 -13.76
N LYS A 17 -5.90 27.30 -12.99
CA LYS A 17 -5.67 25.88 -12.72
C LYS A 17 -6.75 25.44 -11.75
N THR A 18 -7.81 24.82 -12.28
CA THR A 18 -8.79 24.09 -11.45
C THR A 18 -8.01 23.23 -10.47
N LYS A 19 -8.24 23.43 -9.16
CA LYS A 19 -7.65 22.56 -8.14
C LYS A 19 -8.04 21.13 -8.49
N GLU A 20 -7.05 20.26 -8.56
CA GLU A 20 -7.31 18.85 -8.82
C GLU A 20 -8.26 18.31 -7.74
N ASP A 21 -9.37 17.73 -8.19
CA ASP A 21 -10.33 17.08 -7.32
C ASP A 21 -9.85 15.66 -7.05
N TYR A 22 -9.24 15.48 -5.89
CA TYR A 22 -8.70 14.19 -5.43
C TYR A 22 -9.79 13.24 -4.93
N SER A 23 -11.01 13.74 -4.67
CA SER A 23 -12.10 12.92 -4.12
C SER A 23 -12.49 11.77 -5.06
N LYS A 24 -12.31 11.97 -6.38
CA LYS A 24 -12.55 10.98 -7.44
C LYS A 24 -11.60 9.78 -7.42
N TYR A 25 -10.49 9.85 -6.69
CA TYR A 25 -9.53 8.74 -6.66
C TYR A 25 -10.16 7.55 -5.92
N THR A 26 -10.08 6.37 -6.52
CA THR A 26 -10.60 5.13 -5.94
C THR A 26 -9.65 4.60 -4.86
N TYR A 27 -10.20 3.95 -3.82
CA TYR A 27 -9.36 3.22 -2.89
C TYR A 27 -8.72 2.02 -3.58
N ILE A 28 -7.44 1.75 -3.30
CA ILE A 28 -6.66 0.70 -3.98
C ILE A 28 -7.32 -0.70 -3.89
N ASP A 29 -8.01 -1.00 -2.79
CA ASP A 29 -8.70 -2.28 -2.57
C ASP A 29 -10.09 -2.35 -3.22
N GLU A 30 -10.66 -1.21 -3.61
CA GLU A 30 -11.88 -1.11 -4.42
C GLU A 30 -11.60 -1.21 -5.92
N GLY A 31 -10.36 -0.94 -6.34
CA GLY A 31 -9.92 -1.04 -7.73
C GLY A 31 -9.03 0.10 -8.18
N ILE A 32 -8.81 0.18 -9.48
CA ILE A 32 -8.13 1.30 -10.14
C ILE A 32 -8.93 1.75 -11.36
N GLU A 33 -8.96 3.06 -11.60
CA GLU A 33 -9.50 3.62 -12.84
C GLU A 33 -8.40 3.63 -13.90
N SER A 34 -8.49 2.69 -14.84
CA SER A 34 -7.45 2.49 -15.86
C SER A 34 -8.01 1.74 -17.06
N ASP A 35 -7.62 2.14 -18.26
CA ASP A 35 -8.00 1.45 -19.50
C ASP A 35 -7.06 0.29 -19.82
N LYS A 36 -5.80 0.36 -19.39
CA LYS A 36 -4.75 -0.60 -19.77
C LYS A 36 -4.40 -1.59 -18.67
N TYR A 37 -4.66 -1.26 -17.42
CA TYR A 37 -4.28 -2.03 -16.25
C TYR A 37 -5.48 -2.43 -15.39
N GLU A 38 -5.34 -3.53 -14.70
CA GLU A 38 -6.22 -3.98 -13.63
C GLU A 38 -5.42 -4.21 -12.36
N ILE A 39 -6.10 -4.17 -11.22
CA ILE A 39 -5.54 -4.52 -9.94
C ILE A 39 -6.15 -5.83 -9.45
N SER A 40 -5.37 -6.64 -8.76
CA SER A 40 -5.84 -7.83 -8.07
C SER A 40 -5.22 -7.88 -6.68
N THR A 41 -6.03 -8.24 -5.70
CA THR A 41 -5.59 -8.49 -4.33
C THR A 41 -5.03 -9.91 -4.25
N ILE A 42 -3.74 -10.05 -3.94
CA ILE A 42 -3.11 -11.34 -3.69
C ILE A 42 -3.50 -11.82 -2.29
N PHE A 43 -3.35 -10.97 -1.27
CA PHE A 43 -3.97 -11.19 0.04
C PHE A 43 -4.53 -9.88 0.59
N PRO A 44 -5.66 -9.96 1.30
CA PRO A 44 -6.33 -8.78 1.83
C PRO A 44 -5.68 -8.32 3.15
N LYS A 45 -6.21 -7.24 3.72
CA LYS A 45 -5.66 -6.54 4.89
C LYS A 45 -5.58 -7.39 6.16
N GLU A 46 -6.39 -8.43 6.28
CA GLU A 46 -6.45 -9.33 7.45
C GLU A 46 -5.21 -10.24 7.55
N VAL A 47 -4.32 -10.16 6.56
CA VAL A 47 -3.14 -11.00 6.43
C VAL A 47 -1.87 -10.17 6.61
N GLU A 48 -1.04 -10.58 7.57
CA GLU A 48 0.24 -9.92 7.86
C GLU A 48 1.37 -10.61 7.08
N LEU A 49 2.12 -9.84 6.28
CA LEU A 49 3.24 -10.36 5.51
C LEU A 49 4.46 -10.52 6.43
N PHE A 50 5.10 -11.67 6.35
CA PHE A 50 6.31 -11.97 7.09
C PHE A 50 7.48 -11.99 6.10
N THR A 51 8.69 -11.78 6.62
CA THR A 51 9.88 -12.10 5.83
C THR A 51 9.81 -13.56 5.40
N ILE A 52 10.34 -13.90 4.22
CA ILE A 52 10.32 -15.28 3.75
C ILE A 52 11.05 -16.20 4.75
N PHE A 53 11.96 -15.67 5.59
CA PHE A 53 12.70 -16.39 6.62
C PHE A 53 11.95 -16.54 7.97
N GLY A 54 10.82 -15.87 8.17
CA GLY A 54 9.94 -16.08 9.31
C GLY A 54 9.85 -14.98 10.37
N PRO A 55 10.80 -14.03 10.50
CA PRO A 55 10.54 -12.83 11.30
C PRO A 55 9.39 -11.97 10.73
N PRO A 56 8.60 -11.30 11.60
CA PRO A 56 7.56 -10.36 11.18
C PRO A 56 8.17 -9.10 10.54
N TYR A 57 7.39 -8.44 9.67
CA TYR A 57 7.77 -7.19 9.05
C TYR A 57 6.62 -6.15 9.14
N ALA A 58 6.89 -4.89 9.50
CA ALA A 58 8.17 -4.38 9.98
C ALA A 58 8.49 -4.95 11.38
N SER A 59 9.78 -5.18 11.66
CA SER A 59 10.22 -5.63 12.98
C SER A 59 10.00 -4.53 14.02
N ASP A 60 9.56 -4.91 15.24
CA ASP A 60 9.52 -3.99 16.37
C ASP A 60 10.93 -3.37 16.55
N PRO A 61 11.07 -2.04 16.57
CA PRO A 61 12.38 -1.38 16.71
C PRO A 61 13.18 -1.79 17.95
N ARG A 62 12.51 -2.36 18.97
CA ARG A 62 13.14 -2.88 20.19
C ARG A 62 13.70 -4.29 20.03
N THR A 63 13.40 -4.96 18.91
CA THR A 63 13.88 -6.31 18.58
C THR A 63 15.38 -6.28 18.27
N TYR A 64 16.14 -7.23 18.81
CA TYR A 64 17.53 -7.43 18.42
C TYR A 64 17.62 -7.70 16.91
N ARG A 65 18.44 -6.92 16.19
CA ARG A 65 18.60 -6.97 14.71
C ARG A 65 17.35 -6.55 13.93
N ALA A 66 16.49 -5.69 14.47
CA ALA A 66 15.32 -5.15 13.77
C ALA A 66 15.66 -4.55 12.39
N GLU A 67 16.78 -3.83 12.29
CA GLU A 67 17.25 -3.23 11.03
C GLU A 67 17.61 -4.29 9.98
N GLU A 68 18.24 -5.38 10.41
CA GLU A 68 18.58 -6.49 9.51
C GLU A 68 17.34 -7.29 9.10
N ILE A 69 16.39 -7.49 10.01
CA ILE A 69 15.09 -8.12 9.70
C ILE A 69 14.33 -7.29 8.66
N ASN A 70 14.33 -5.97 8.81
CA ASN A 70 13.68 -5.07 7.86
C ASN A 70 14.35 -5.05 6.47
N GLN A 71 15.59 -5.55 6.36
CA GLN A 71 16.27 -5.75 5.09
C GLN A 71 16.06 -7.14 4.49
N MET A 72 15.42 -8.06 5.22
CA MET A 72 15.13 -9.41 4.70
C MET A 72 14.05 -9.36 3.62
N PRO A 73 14.13 -10.23 2.61
CA PRO A 73 13.11 -10.32 1.57
C PRO A 73 11.77 -10.74 2.16
N LEU A 74 10.71 -9.98 1.84
CA LEU A 74 9.31 -10.33 2.15
C LEU A 74 8.72 -11.27 1.09
N ILE A 75 9.22 -11.14 -0.14
CA ILE A 75 8.78 -11.90 -1.30
C ILE A 75 10.04 -12.34 -2.06
N ALA A 76 10.11 -13.62 -2.43
CA ALA A 76 11.09 -14.11 -3.39
C ALA A 76 10.42 -14.32 -4.74
N TYR A 77 11.02 -13.78 -5.80
CA TYR A 77 10.54 -13.96 -7.17
C TYR A 77 11.47 -14.86 -7.97
N ASP A 78 10.90 -15.89 -8.55
CA ASP A 78 11.55 -16.78 -9.52
C ASP A 78 11.28 -16.29 -10.95
N GLN A 79 12.32 -16.29 -11.79
CA GLN A 79 12.28 -16.01 -13.22
C GLN A 79 11.20 -16.81 -13.98
N SER A 80 10.74 -17.94 -13.42
CA SER A 80 9.61 -18.72 -13.91
C SER A 80 8.23 -18.10 -13.63
N ASN A 81 8.17 -16.82 -13.26
CA ASN A 81 6.95 -16.05 -12.94
C ASN A 81 6.20 -16.54 -11.70
N PHE A 82 6.96 -16.91 -10.66
CA PHE A 82 6.40 -17.27 -9.35
C PHE A 82 6.84 -16.29 -8.27
N LEU A 83 5.91 -15.91 -7.41
CA LEU A 83 6.22 -15.26 -6.13
C LEU A 83 6.07 -16.25 -4.99
N TYR A 84 6.99 -16.18 -4.05
CA TYR A 84 6.99 -16.95 -2.83
C TYR A 84 6.98 -16.00 -1.66
N PHE A 85 6.05 -16.19 -0.74
CA PHE A 85 5.91 -15.33 0.42
C PHE A 85 5.33 -16.11 1.58
N ARG A 86 5.54 -15.57 2.78
CA ARG A 86 5.03 -16.10 4.04
C ARG A 86 4.09 -15.09 4.63
N TYR A 87 2.98 -15.54 5.17
CA TYR A 87 2.07 -14.67 5.88
C TYR A 87 1.50 -15.32 7.14
N LYS A 88 0.95 -14.47 8.01
CA LYS A 88 0.21 -14.88 9.20
C LYS A 88 -1.26 -14.51 9.04
N ASN A 89 -2.15 -15.48 9.28
CA ASN A 89 -3.59 -15.28 9.34
C ASN A 89 -4.11 -16.02 10.58
N ASN A 90 -4.84 -15.34 11.46
CA ASN A 90 -5.42 -15.91 12.69
C ASN A 90 -4.41 -16.73 13.52
N ASN A 91 -3.20 -16.19 13.73
CA ASN A 91 -2.08 -16.84 14.43
C ASN A 91 -1.47 -18.08 13.75
N LYS A 92 -1.92 -18.44 12.55
CA LYS A 92 -1.30 -19.48 11.74
C LYS A 92 -0.36 -18.87 10.70
N THR A 93 0.89 -19.30 10.73
CA THR A 93 1.86 -18.99 9.67
C THR A 93 1.64 -19.94 8.50
N ASN A 94 1.59 -19.39 7.30
CA ASN A 94 1.41 -20.17 6.08
C ASN A 94 2.41 -19.69 5.01
N ASP A 95 2.91 -20.64 4.23
CA ASP A 95 3.81 -20.41 3.12
C ASP A 95 3.04 -20.62 1.80
N PHE A 96 3.30 -19.77 0.81
CA PHE A 96 2.50 -19.74 -0.41
C PHE A 96 3.34 -19.45 -1.64
N LYS A 97 2.81 -19.92 -2.77
CA LYS A 97 3.32 -19.72 -4.12
C LYS A 97 2.24 -19.06 -4.97
N TYR A 98 2.53 -17.92 -5.55
CA TYR A 98 1.66 -17.26 -6.52
C TYR A 98 2.19 -17.44 -7.93
N ASN A 99 1.38 -18.03 -8.81
CA ASN A 99 1.63 -18.13 -10.23
C ASN A 99 1.12 -16.88 -10.95
N MET A 100 2.03 -16.00 -11.38
CA MET A 100 1.66 -14.73 -12.03
C MET A 100 1.04 -14.91 -13.42
N SER A 101 1.30 -16.05 -14.07
CA SER A 101 0.75 -16.33 -15.40
C SER A 101 -0.70 -16.83 -15.31
N LYS A 102 -1.01 -17.59 -14.26
CA LYS A 102 -2.34 -18.18 -14.05
C LYS A 102 -3.21 -17.44 -13.03
N ASN A 103 -2.62 -16.54 -12.25
CA ASN A 103 -3.25 -15.82 -11.14
C ASN A 103 -3.79 -16.75 -10.07
N MET A 104 -3.00 -17.79 -9.79
CA MET A 104 -3.36 -18.81 -8.82
C MET A 104 -2.41 -18.74 -7.64
N ILE A 105 -2.98 -18.90 -6.46
CA ILE A 105 -2.27 -18.98 -5.19
C ILE A 105 -2.36 -20.43 -4.73
N ASP A 106 -1.20 -21.06 -4.53
CA ASP A 106 -1.06 -22.42 -4.01
C ASP A 106 -0.39 -22.37 -2.63
N THR A 107 -0.89 -23.18 -1.69
CA THR A 107 -0.23 -23.37 -0.40
C THR A 107 1.02 -24.22 -0.57
N LEU A 108 2.11 -23.86 0.10
CA LEU A 108 3.34 -24.63 0.16
C LEU A 108 3.50 -25.33 1.52
N SER A 109 4.13 -26.50 1.49
CA SER A 109 4.64 -27.13 2.71
C SER A 109 5.81 -26.34 3.28
N THR A 110 6.11 -26.55 4.56
CA THR A 110 7.28 -25.93 5.20
C THR A 110 8.58 -26.40 4.54
N GLU A 111 8.62 -27.68 4.16
CA GLU A 111 9.73 -28.34 3.48
C GLU A 111 10.00 -27.69 2.11
N ASP A 112 8.97 -27.51 1.29
CA ASP A 112 9.09 -26.88 -0.02
C ASP A 112 9.58 -25.43 0.11
N MET A 113 9.02 -24.68 1.05
CA MET A 113 9.45 -23.30 1.27
C MET A 113 10.88 -23.22 1.81
N ASN A 114 11.35 -24.20 2.57
CA ASN A 114 12.76 -24.28 2.98
C ASN A 114 13.70 -24.49 1.78
N VAL A 115 13.29 -25.24 0.77
CA VAL A 115 14.06 -25.37 -0.49
C VAL A 115 14.19 -24.00 -1.17
N ILE A 116 13.11 -23.22 -1.23
CA ILE A 116 13.10 -21.87 -1.79
C ILE A 116 14.02 -20.93 -0.99
N ARG A 117 13.89 -20.90 0.35
CA ARG A 117 14.74 -20.08 1.24
C ARG A 117 16.22 -20.40 1.06
N ASN A 118 16.58 -21.68 1.08
CA ASN A 118 17.96 -22.12 0.93
C ASN A 118 18.50 -21.68 -0.42
N SER A 119 17.77 -21.92 -1.49
CA SER A 119 18.17 -21.50 -2.83
C SER A 119 18.34 -19.98 -2.95
N TYR A 120 17.45 -19.19 -2.33
CA TYR A 120 17.59 -17.72 -2.28
C TYR A 120 18.83 -17.30 -1.49
N ALA A 121 19.06 -17.90 -0.32
CA ALA A 121 20.23 -17.62 0.53
C ALA A 121 21.55 -17.97 -0.17
N HIS A 122 21.57 -19.03 -0.98
CA HIS A 122 22.72 -19.41 -1.81
C HIS A 122 22.86 -18.59 -3.10
N LYS A 123 21.97 -17.61 -3.33
CA LYS A 123 21.96 -16.74 -4.52
C LYS A 123 21.94 -17.52 -5.83
N GLU A 124 21.16 -18.60 -5.88
CA GLU A 124 20.95 -19.31 -7.14
C GLU A 124 20.38 -18.37 -8.21
N ASN A 125 20.85 -18.50 -9.46
CA ASN A 125 20.57 -17.58 -10.56
C ASN A 125 19.10 -17.58 -11.05
N LYS A 126 18.20 -18.30 -10.37
CA LYS A 126 16.78 -18.32 -10.71
C LYS A 126 15.98 -17.22 -10.01
N PHE A 127 16.48 -16.68 -8.91
CA PHE A 127 15.80 -15.60 -8.20
C PHE A 127 16.26 -14.25 -8.70
N VAL A 128 15.31 -13.36 -8.98
CA VAL A 128 15.63 -11.97 -9.25
C VAL A 128 15.47 -11.18 -7.96
N ASN A 129 16.48 -10.38 -7.62
CA ASN A 129 16.37 -9.41 -6.53
C ASN A 129 15.31 -8.39 -6.91
N PHE A 130 14.13 -8.48 -6.29
CA PHE A 130 13.17 -7.39 -6.22
C PHE A 130 13.75 -6.36 -5.26
N LYS A 131 14.27 -5.25 -5.78
CA LYS A 131 14.83 -4.22 -4.91
C LYS A 131 13.82 -3.10 -4.70
N PHE A 132 13.59 -2.82 -3.42
CA PHE A 132 12.74 -1.76 -2.91
C PHE A 132 13.07 -0.31 -3.29
N PRO A 133 14.23 0.09 -3.84
CA PRO A 133 14.34 1.42 -4.42
C PRO A 133 14.04 1.46 -5.92
N GLU A 134 14.02 0.34 -6.65
CA GLU A 134 13.81 0.38 -8.11
C GLU A 134 12.36 0.71 -8.47
N ALA A 135 11.39 0.28 -7.66
CA ALA A 135 9.99 0.57 -7.90
C ALA A 135 9.52 1.90 -7.29
N GLU A 136 10.20 2.38 -6.23
CA GLU A 136 9.84 3.63 -5.54
C GLU A 136 9.93 4.87 -6.44
N GLU A 137 10.82 4.88 -7.44
CA GLU A 137 10.95 6.01 -8.38
C GLU A 137 9.71 6.24 -9.25
N TYR A 138 8.90 5.19 -9.46
CA TYR A 138 7.66 5.26 -10.24
C TYR A 138 6.46 5.70 -9.42
N TYR A 139 6.62 5.87 -8.10
CA TYR A 139 5.55 6.23 -7.21
C TYR A 139 5.73 7.64 -6.65
N LYS A 140 4.64 8.40 -6.61
CA LYS A 140 4.62 9.75 -6.10
C LYS A 140 3.41 9.99 -5.22
N VAL A 141 3.66 10.46 -4.00
CA VAL A 141 2.60 11.05 -3.17
C VAL A 141 2.26 12.42 -3.73
N ILE A 142 0.99 12.62 -4.11
CA ILE A 142 0.51 13.90 -4.65
C ILE A 142 -0.06 14.76 -3.53
N LYS A 143 -0.79 14.14 -2.60
CA LYS A 143 -1.44 14.82 -1.48
C LYS A 143 -1.55 13.88 -0.28
N LYS A 144 -1.49 14.46 0.91
CA LYS A 144 -1.88 13.82 2.17
C LYS A 144 -2.90 14.70 2.86
N GLU A 145 -3.98 14.10 3.31
CA GLU A 145 -5.03 14.78 4.08
C GLU A 145 -5.23 14.06 5.40
N TYR A 146 -5.28 14.82 6.49
CA TYR A 146 -5.50 14.28 7.82
C TYR A 146 -7.00 14.17 8.11
N TYR A 147 -7.40 13.04 8.67
CA TYR A 147 -8.77 12.71 9.06
C TYR A 147 -8.80 12.26 10.52
N SER A 148 -9.89 12.63 11.18
CA SER A 148 -10.19 12.26 12.56
C SER A 148 -11.65 11.89 12.64
N GLU A 149 -11.95 10.65 13.02
CA GLU A 149 -13.31 10.12 13.06
C GLU A 149 -13.61 9.49 14.43
N ILE A 150 -14.84 9.61 14.89
CA ILE A 150 -15.34 8.93 16.09
C ILE A 150 -16.72 8.38 15.76
N SER A 151 -17.03 7.16 16.19
CA SER A 151 -18.38 6.63 15.97
C SER A 151 -19.40 7.44 16.77
N GLU A 152 -20.61 7.54 16.25
CA GLU A 152 -21.69 8.26 16.95
C GLU A 152 -22.04 7.58 18.29
N GLU A 153 -21.90 6.25 18.39
CA GLU A 153 -22.05 5.52 19.65
C GLU A 153 -20.98 5.93 20.68
N GLU A 154 -19.71 5.96 20.28
CA GLU A 154 -18.62 6.30 21.21
C GLU A 154 -18.68 7.78 21.60
N LYS A 155 -19.00 8.65 20.64
CA LYS A 155 -19.24 10.07 20.91
C LYS A 155 -20.35 10.27 21.94
N LYS A 156 -21.49 9.58 21.79
CA LYS A 156 -22.58 9.61 22.78
C LYS A 156 -22.14 9.10 24.14
N ARG A 157 -21.37 8.01 24.19
CA ARG A 157 -20.81 7.48 25.45
C ARG A 157 -19.93 8.50 26.17
N VAL A 158 -19.03 9.16 25.45
CA VAL A 158 -18.16 10.21 26.00
C VAL A 158 -18.99 11.38 26.51
N LEU A 159 -19.98 11.84 25.74
CA LEU A 159 -20.83 12.95 26.15
C LEU A 159 -21.65 12.66 27.42
N GLU A 160 -22.07 11.41 27.63
CA GLU A 160 -22.75 10.98 28.86
C GLU A 160 -21.77 10.79 30.04
N GLU A 161 -20.64 10.11 29.82
CA GLU A 161 -19.60 9.86 30.84
C GLU A 161 -19.03 11.16 31.42
N TYR A 162 -18.87 12.18 30.57
CA TYR A 162 -18.32 13.48 30.93
C TYR A 162 -19.38 14.59 31.00
N LYS A 163 -20.67 14.26 31.17
CA LYS A 163 -21.77 15.24 31.08
C LYS A 163 -21.61 16.47 31.97
N ASP A 164 -21.08 16.28 33.18
CA ASP A 164 -20.87 17.32 34.19
C ASP A 164 -19.53 18.07 34.02
N SER A 165 -18.70 17.65 33.05
CA SER A 165 -17.44 18.32 32.73
C SER A 165 -17.66 19.51 31.80
N LYS A 166 -16.67 20.42 31.77
CA LYS A 166 -16.62 21.52 30.79
C LYS A 166 -16.58 20.98 29.36
N GLU A 167 -17.16 21.74 28.42
CA GLU A 167 -17.20 21.34 27.01
C GLU A 167 -15.80 21.13 26.41
N GLU A 168 -14.83 21.94 26.83
CA GLU A 168 -13.41 21.80 26.42
C GLU A 168 -12.85 20.41 26.76
N ILE A 169 -13.22 19.86 27.93
CA ILE A 169 -12.78 18.53 28.37
C ILE A 169 -13.48 17.46 27.53
N LYS A 170 -14.78 17.62 27.26
CA LYS A 170 -15.54 16.68 26.39
C LYS A 170 -14.92 16.61 25.00
N GLN A 171 -14.63 17.76 24.39
CA GLN A 171 -14.00 17.82 23.07
C GLN A 171 -12.59 17.22 23.09
N ALA A 172 -11.78 17.51 24.11
CA ALA A 172 -10.44 16.91 24.25
C ALA A 172 -10.50 15.37 24.38
N VAL A 173 -11.47 14.84 25.12
CA VAL A 173 -11.66 13.38 25.24
C VAL A 173 -12.15 12.79 23.92
N ILE A 174 -13.10 13.43 23.23
CA ILE A 174 -13.56 13.01 21.90
C ILE A 174 -12.39 12.96 20.92
N GLU A 175 -11.57 14.01 20.86
CA GLU A 175 -10.38 14.04 20.00
C GLU A 175 -9.38 12.93 20.36
N THR A 176 -9.22 12.62 21.65
CA THR A 176 -8.31 11.56 22.13
C THR A 176 -8.82 10.17 21.78
N ARG A 177 -10.15 9.96 21.81
CA ARG A 177 -10.80 8.69 21.44
C ARG A 177 -11.09 8.57 19.94
N SER A 178 -10.88 9.64 19.17
CA SER A 178 -11.06 9.62 17.72
C SER A 178 -9.96 8.80 17.05
N LEU A 179 -10.38 8.03 16.04
CA LEU A 179 -9.52 7.38 15.09
C LEU A 179 -8.86 8.42 14.19
N ARG A 180 -7.52 8.47 14.19
CA ARG A 180 -6.74 9.45 13.42
C ARG A 180 -5.98 8.75 12.30
N TYR A 181 -6.12 9.24 11.08
CA TYR A 181 -5.41 8.69 9.92
C TYR A 181 -5.16 9.76 8.87
N ASN A 182 -4.30 9.43 7.91
CA ASN A 182 -4.16 10.21 6.70
C ASN A 182 -4.77 9.45 5.51
N ILE A 183 -5.50 10.13 4.64
CA ILE A 183 -5.72 9.66 3.28
C ILE A 183 -4.51 10.10 2.46
N THR A 184 -3.78 9.13 1.91
CA THR A 184 -2.69 9.38 0.97
C THR A 184 -3.20 9.21 -0.45
N TYR A 185 -3.03 10.24 -1.27
CA TYR A 185 -3.33 10.23 -2.69
C TYR A 185 -2.03 10.03 -3.46
N ALA A 186 -2.01 9.00 -4.30
CA ALA A 186 -0.83 8.55 -4.99
C ALA A 186 -0.99 8.59 -6.52
N GLU A 187 0.12 8.81 -7.19
CA GLU A 187 0.30 8.57 -8.63
C GLU A 187 1.35 7.47 -8.79
N LEU A 188 1.00 6.46 -9.57
CA LEU A 188 1.92 5.43 -10.04
C LEU A 188 2.14 5.63 -11.54
N GLN A 189 3.40 5.83 -11.92
CA GLN A 189 3.83 5.82 -13.32
C GLN A 189 3.85 4.36 -13.77
N MET A 190 2.98 3.96 -14.68
CA MET A 190 3.08 2.69 -15.38
C MET A 190 3.58 2.92 -16.82
N PRO A 191 4.10 1.91 -17.52
CA PRO A 191 4.68 2.11 -18.86
C PRO A 191 3.73 2.73 -19.90
N LYS A 192 2.41 2.56 -19.75
CA LYS A 192 1.42 3.03 -20.73
C LYS A 192 0.51 4.15 -20.24
N GLU A 193 0.42 4.36 -18.92
CA GLU A 193 -0.40 5.42 -18.34
C GLU A 193 -0.01 5.71 -16.89
N LYS A 194 -0.55 6.81 -16.36
CA LYS A 194 -0.50 7.13 -14.94
C LYS A 194 -1.73 6.55 -14.27
N ILE A 195 -1.54 5.90 -13.13
CA ILE A 195 -2.63 5.37 -12.32
C ILE A 195 -2.71 6.18 -11.04
N HIS A 196 -3.90 6.67 -10.74
CA HIS A 196 -4.21 7.42 -9.54
C HIS A 196 -5.05 6.57 -8.60
N PHE A 197 -4.67 6.54 -7.33
CA PHE A 197 -5.41 5.83 -6.29
C PHE A 197 -5.20 6.50 -4.94
N LYS A 198 -6.04 6.15 -3.97
CA LYS A 198 -5.88 6.57 -2.58
C LYS A 198 -5.88 5.37 -1.64
N PHE A 199 -5.29 5.58 -0.46
CA PHE A 199 -5.27 4.59 0.60
C PHE A 199 -5.10 5.31 1.94
N ASN A 200 -5.68 4.74 2.99
CA ASN A 200 -5.51 5.22 4.35
C ASN A 200 -4.13 4.82 4.91
N CYS A 201 -3.49 5.71 5.66
CA CYS A 201 -2.24 5.42 6.35
C CYS A 201 -2.16 6.10 7.72
N ASN A 202 -1.66 5.38 8.71
CA ASN A 202 -1.42 5.95 10.04
C ASN A 202 -0.15 6.84 10.07
N LEU A 203 0.87 6.59 9.23
CA LEU A 203 2.20 7.25 9.31
C LEU A 203 2.92 7.46 7.95
N ASN A 204 4.15 8.02 8.01
CA ASN A 204 4.89 8.60 6.87
C ASN A 204 5.42 7.63 5.81
N LYS A 205 5.51 6.32 6.09
CA LYS A 205 5.72 5.25 5.11
C LYS A 205 4.88 4.06 5.58
N ASN A 206 3.87 3.68 4.80
CA ASN A 206 2.98 2.52 5.01
C ASN A 206 2.85 1.66 3.75
N ILE A 207 3.67 1.93 2.73
CA ILE A 207 3.63 1.26 1.43
C ILE A 207 5.05 0.83 1.09
N GLU A 208 5.14 -0.39 0.58
CA GLU A 208 6.33 -1.01 0.04
C GLU A 208 6.02 -1.40 -1.40
N LEU A 209 6.89 -1.04 -2.33
CA LEU A 209 6.70 -1.29 -3.75
C LEU A 209 7.69 -2.34 -4.22
N PHE A 210 7.18 -3.35 -4.92
CA PHE A 210 7.97 -4.46 -5.40
C PHE A 210 7.87 -4.49 -6.91
N GLY A 211 9.04 -4.40 -7.53
CA GLY A 211 9.24 -4.62 -8.95
C GLY A 211 10.73 -4.83 -9.20
N ASN A 212 11.04 -5.25 -10.41
CA ASN A 212 12.31 -4.95 -11.03
C ASN A 212 12.02 -4.23 -12.35
N GLU A 213 13.04 -3.62 -12.95
CA GLU A 213 12.87 -2.87 -14.19
C GLU A 213 12.28 -3.74 -15.33
N GLU A 214 12.58 -5.03 -15.38
CA GLU A 214 12.07 -5.94 -16.42
C GLU A 214 10.56 -6.17 -16.31
N LEU A 215 10.07 -6.45 -15.10
CA LEU A 215 8.65 -6.63 -14.81
C LEU A 215 7.89 -5.31 -14.96
N TYR A 216 8.51 -4.21 -14.54
CA TYR A 216 7.97 -2.89 -14.77
C TYR A 216 7.79 -2.62 -16.27
N LYS A 217 8.80 -2.88 -17.11
CA LYS A 217 8.71 -2.78 -18.59
C LYS A 217 7.61 -3.67 -19.16
N LYS A 218 7.33 -4.81 -18.55
CA LYS A 218 6.20 -5.71 -18.88
C LYS A 218 4.85 -5.21 -18.37
N GLY A 219 4.82 -4.16 -17.54
CA GLY A 219 3.63 -3.52 -17.01
C GLY A 219 3.15 -4.07 -15.67
N TYR A 220 4.02 -4.71 -14.89
CA TYR A 220 3.69 -5.27 -13.58
C TYR A 220 4.26 -4.40 -12.45
N MET A 221 3.45 -4.16 -11.43
CA MET A 221 3.85 -3.54 -10.17
C MET A 221 3.16 -4.25 -9.01
N TYR A 222 3.91 -4.56 -7.97
CA TYR A 222 3.35 -5.11 -6.73
C TYR A 222 3.43 -4.07 -5.65
N ILE A 223 2.39 -4.01 -4.84
CA ILE A 223 2.23 -3.00 -3.82
C ILE A 223 1.84 -3.71 -2.53
N TYR A 224 2.64 -3.58 -1.49
CA TYR A 224 2.28 -4.01 -0.15
C TYR A 224 1.97 -2.78 0.68
N ILE A 225 0.77 -2.71 1.23
CA ILE A 225 0.41 -1.69 2.21
C ILE A 225 0.46 -2.38 3.57
N PHE A 226 1.46 -2.03 4.37
CA PHE A 226 1.67 -2.65 5.67
C PHE A 226 0.75 -2.06 6.74
N TYR A 227 0.56 -2.89 7.76
CA TYR A 227 -0.51 -2.82 8.74
C TYR A 227 -0.89 -1.40 9.16
N ASN A 228 -2.06 -1.00 8.68
CA ASN A 228 -2.88 0.03 9.27
C ASN A 228 -3.72 -0.66 10.33
N LEU A 229 -3.79 -0.10 11.55
CA LEU A 229 -4.64 -0.62 12.63
C LEU A 229 -5.99 -1.07 12.03
N ASP A 230 -6.47 -2.28 12.34
CA ASP A 230 -7.66 -2.92 11.73
C ASP A 230 -8.95 -2.05 11.74
N MET A 231 -8.91 -0.96 12.50
CA MET A 231 -9.90 0.11 12.61
C MET A 231 -9.98 1.03 11.39
N PHE A 232 -9.00 1.07 10.49
CA PHE A 232 -9.06 1.94 9.31
C PHE A 232 -9.83 1.27 8.16
N PRO A 233 -10.80 1.95 7.54
CA PRO A 233 -11.40 1.47 6.29
C PRO A 233 -10.31 1.47 5.20
N HIS A 234 -10.43 0.57 4.22
CA HIS A 234 -9.66 0.60 2.97
C HIS A 234 -8.16 0.89 3.11
N SER A 235 -7.38 -0.12 3.53
CA SER A 235 -5.93 -0.16 3.36
C SER A 235 -5.28 -1.35 4.07
N GLY A 236 -4.66 -2.22 3.29
CA GLY A 236 -3.74 -3.24 3.80
C GLY A 236 -3.71 -4.45 2.90
N GLY A 237 -2.56 -5.12 2.82
CA GLY A 237 -2.41 -6.33 2.03
C GLY A 237 -1.51 -6.15 0.81
N LEU A 238 -1.41 -7.22 0.03
CA LEU A 238 -0.52 -7.32 -1.13
C LEU A 238 -1.35 -7.29 -2.41
N TYR A 239 -1.07 -6.30 -3.24
CA TYR A 239 -1.76 -6.02 -4.50
C TYR A 239 -0.81 -6.21 -5.68
N VAL A 240 -1.38 -6.58 -6.83
CA VAL A 240 -0.69 -6.56 -8.12
C VAL A 240 -1.45 -5.71 -9.12
N ILE A 241 -0.77 -4.72 -9.69
CA ILE A 241 -1.23 -3.96 -10.86
C ILE A 241 -0.55 -4.55 -12.09
N ARG A 242 -1.34 -4.81 -13.13
CA ARG A 242 -0.90 -5.55 -14.32
C ARG A 242 -1.71 -5.19 -15.56
N PRO A 243 -1.23 -5.49 -16.77
CA PRO A 243 -1.99 -5.22 -17.98
C PRO A 243 -3.28 -6.05 -18.00
N LYS A 244 -4.40 -5.44 -18.43
CA LYS A 244 -5.64 -6.18 -18.70
C LYS A 244 -5.39 -7.23 -19.78
N ALA A 245 -5.97 -8.41 -19.60
CA ALA A 245 -6.05 -9.37 -20.68
C ALA A 245 -6.78 -8.72 -21.88
N LYS A 246 -6.29 -8.95 -23.10
CA LYS A 246 -7.06 -8.58 -24.29
C LYS A 246 -8.35 -9.41 -24.25
N LYS A 247 -9.48 -8.74 -24.03
CA LYS A 247 -10.82 -9.32 -24.19
C LYS A 247 -11.09 -9.58 -25.67
#